data_AF-A0A0V1LAE6-F1
#
_entry.id   AF-A0A0V1LAE6-F1
#
_cell.length_a   1.000
_cell.length_b   1.000
_cell.length_c   1.000
_cell.angle_alpha   90.00
_cell.angle_beta   90.00
_cell.angle_gamma   90.00
#
_symmetry.space_group_name_H-M   'P 1'
#
loop_
_entity.id
_entity.type
_entity.pdbx_description
1 polymer ?
#
loop_
_entity_poly.entity_id
_entity_poly.type
_entity_poly.pdbx_seq_one_letter_code
_entity_poly.pdbx_strand_id
1 'polypeptide(L)'
;MAHNFRLLFNPLVISARQAHRRLYFPFSYFSRFDGKELRHQRQSFLLLRDFHFTSTRFAEKLDYYEILGVPKNASAKDIKKAYYQLAKKYHPDVNKNDPQAARKFQQVSEAYEVLSDENKKAQYDQWGSTDFGATSSGSTSSGHNWQGFHSTIDPEELFRKIFGDIKMGQSNADFSGWNFDEFAESKFGFGSTQEYVMHLSFQEAAKGVTKTASINTVDVCQKCGGKKTELGYKMVSCPYCNGSGMETFSQGPFIMRQTCRKCSGTGQFNKNPCLECEGTGHTVQRKTISVPVPAGVEDGQTLRMQVGKKELFITFRVSKSDIFRRDGADVHTDVSISVSQAILGGTVRIPGIYEDVYLQIPPATSSHSRLRLAGKGIKKVNSYGYGDHYVHVKIEVPKKLSDAQRAIIMAYAEMETNTPGTIRGVTTTAGDPRVTKATNVDANNSDKVCAEDPNGYVAGIRKIFNSSAEENGSEKKDKAEKEKPGS
;
A
#
# COMPACT_ATOMS: atom_id res chain seq x y z
N MET A 1 1.15 27.29 66.72
CA MET A 1 1.94 26.37 65.89
C MET A 1 1.37 26.47 64.47
N ALA A 2 1.78 27.49 63.69
CA ALA A 2 2.91 27.51 62.75
C ALA A 2 2.63 26.58 61.53
N HIS A 3 2.58 26.98 60.24
CA HIS A 3 3.10 28.09 59.42
C HIS A 3 2.18 28.29 58.17
N ASN A 4 1.73 29.50 57.80
CA ASN A 4 2.28 30.51 56.85
C ASN A 4 2.20 30.20 55.33
N PHE A 5 1.30 30.91 54.58
CA PHE A 5 1.55 32.05 53.64
C PHE A 5 1.91 31.62 52.19
N ARG A 6 1.35 32.10 51.06
CA ARG A 6 1.01 33.48 50.56
C ARG A 6 0.22 33.30 49.21
N LEU A 7 -0.99 33.83 48.94
CA LEU A 7 -1.39 35.19 48.47
C LEU A 7 -0.57 35.67 47.23
N LEU A 8 -1.05 36.25 46.11
CA LEU A 8 -2.32 36.85 45.64
C LEU A 8 -2.18 37.36 44.16
N PHE A 9 -3.30 37.50 43.45
CA PHE A 9 -3.70 38.51 42.43
C PHE A 9 -2.94 38.76 41.07
N ASN A 10 -3.74 38.65 39.98
CA ASN A 10 -3.77 39.41 38.70
C ASN A 10 -3.63 40.95 38.88
N PRO A 11 -3.39 41.87 37.87
CA PRO A 11 -3.86 41.82 36.46
C PRO A 11 -3.01 42.59 35.36
N LEU A 12 -3.44 42.47 34.08
CA LEU A 12 -3.64 43.51 33.03
C LEU A 12 -2.56 44.53 32.50
N VAL A 13 -2.34 44.44 31.17
CA VAL A 13 -2.25 45.47 30.06
C VAL A 13 -0.94 46.12 29.50
N ILE A 14 -0.92 46.17 28.14
CA ILE A 14 -0.34 47.10 27.11
C ILE A 14 1.14 47.00 26.70
N SER A 15 1.39 46.63 25.42
CA SER A 15 1.83 47.58 24.36
C SER A 15 2.27 46.88 23.06
N ALA A 16 2.11 47.59 21.94
CA ALA A 16 2.19 47.18 20.55
C ALA A 16 3.56 47.45 19.88
N ARG A 17 3.82 46.79 18.73
CA ARG A 17 4.37 47.30 17.43
C ARG A 17 4.87 46.11 16.58
N GLN A 18 4.16 45.72 15.53
CA GLN A 18 4.32 46.14 14.11
C GLN A 18 5.66 45.76 13.42
N ALA A 19 5.54 44.79 12.51
CA ALA A 19 5.87 44.90 11.07
C ALA A 19 7.16 44.28 10.47
N HIS A 20 6.91 43.66 9.31
CA HIS A 20 7.75 43.44 8.11
C HIS A 20 8.60 42.16 7.93
N ARG A 21 8.04 41.24 7.11
CA ARG A 21 8.50 40.87 5.74
C ARG A 21 10.02 40.81 5.49
N ARG A 22 10.55 39.64 5.09
CA ARG A 22 11.14 39.42 3.74
C ARG A 22 11.61 37.99 3.49
N LEU A 23 11.25 37.52 2.29
CA LEU A 23 11.79 36.42 1.50
C LEU A 23 13.15 36.82 0.89
N TYR A 24 14.04 35.85 0.58
CA TYR A 24 14.64 35.57 -0.76
C TYR A 24 16.00 34.85 -0.69
N PHE A 25 16.00 33.64 -1.29
CA PHE A 25 16.94 32.97 -2.21
C PHE A 25 18.48 33.21 -2.24
N PRO A 26 19.24 32.18 -2.70
CA PRO A 26 20.70 32.13 -2.73
C PRO A 26 21.26 32.77 -4.01
N PHE A 27 22.51 33.23 -3.96
CA PHE A 27 23.27 33.63 -5.14
C PHE A 27 24.59 32.85 -5.20
N SER A 28 24.67 31.96 -6.19
CA SER A 28 25.89 31.36 -6.71
C SER A 28 26.65 32.41 -7.54
N TYR A 29 27.98 32.41 -7.45
CA TYR A 29 28.78 33.02 -8.50
C TYR A 29 30.03 32.21 -8.84
N PHE A 30 30.09 31.95 -10.14
CA PHE A 30 31.10 31.31 -10.96
C PHE A 30 32.36 32.21 -10.98
N SER A 31 33.56 31.66 -10.78
CA SER A 31 34.81 32.41 -10.93
C SER A 31 35.51 32.02 -12.22
N ARG A 32 35.73 33.03 -13.08
CA ARG A 32 36.44 32.98 -14.36
C ARG A 32 37.88 33.45 -14.10
N PHE A 33 38.85 32.70 -14.61
CA PHE A 33 40.28 33.06 -14.64
C PHE A 33 40.53 34.26 -15.57
N ASP A 34 41.45 35.14 -15.19
CA ASP A 34 42.46 35.66 -16.12
C ASP A 34 43.68 36.22 -15.38
N GLY A 35 44.87 35.97 -15.93
CA GLY A 35 46.15 36.19 -15.28
C GLY A 35 46.82 37.54 -15.58
N LYS A 36 47.93 37.78 -14.86
CA LYS A 36 49.20 38.38 -15.34
C LYS A 36 50.21 38.53 -14.17
N GLU A 37 51.35 37.86 -14.35
CA GLU A 37 52.76 38.25 -14.06
C GLU A 37 53.01 39.58 -13.30
N LEU A 38 54.03 39.78 -12.44
CA LEU A 38 55.42 39.27 -12.39
C LEU A 38 56.14 39.84 -11.13
N ARG A 39 57.27 39.20 -10.75
CA ARG A 39 58.46 39.68 -9.98
C ARG A 39 58.55 39.52 -8.45
N HIS A 40 59.42 38.56 -8.09
CA HIS A 40 60.56 38.62 -7.16
C HIS A 40 60.59 39.66 -6.03
N GLN A 41 60.66 39.15 -4.79
CA GLN A 41 61.77 39.50 -3.89
C GLN A 41 62.10 38.35 -2.93
N ARG A 42 63.37 37.93 -2.97
CA ARG A 42 64.02 37.09 -1.97
C ARG A 42 64.10 37.85 -0.65
N GLN A 43 63.86 37.19 0.46
CA GLN A 43 64.73 37.30 1.63
C GLN A 43 64.52 36.11 2.58
N SER A 44 65.60 35.34 2.70
CA SER A 44 65.84 34.23 3.59
C SER A 44 66.06 34.71 5.02
N PHE A 45 65.39 34.11 6.00
CA PHE A 45 65.84 34.08 7.39
C PHE A 45 65.74 32.67 7.96
N LEU A 46 66.78 32.34 8.73
CA LEU A 46 67.29 31.01 9.02
C LEU A 46 66.43 30.27 10.04
N LEU A 47 66.25 28.97 9.81
CA LEU A 47 65.63 28.01 10.72
C LEU A 47 66.54 27.78 11.93
N LEU A 48 66.13 28.28 13.10
CA LEU A 48 66.53 27.70 14.38
C LEU A 48 65.53 26.59 14.71
N ARG A 49 66.05 25.37 14.80
CA ARG A 49 65.27 24.14 14.97
C ARG A 49 65.42 23.69 16.42
N ASP A 50 64.46 24.05 17.26
CA ASP A 50 64.34 23.49 18.60
C ASP A 50 63.73 22.08 18.53
N PHE A 51 64.45 21.12 19.09
CA PHE A 51 64.05 19.72 19.16
C PHE A 51 62.99 19.53 20.24
N HIS A 52 61.72 19.40 19.84
CA HIS A 52 60.69 18.81 20.70
C HIS A 52 60.67 17.29 20.54
N PHE A 53 61.01 16.57 21.61
CA PHE A 53 60.74 15.14 21.75
C PHE A 53 59.23 14.92 21.91
N THR A 54 58.50 14.78 20.80
CA THR A 54 57.17 14.16 20.82
C THR A 54 57.36 12.65 20.83
N SER A 55 57.08 12.04 21.99
CA SER A 55 56.87 10.60 22.15
C SER A 55 56.09 10.05 20.95
N THR A 56 56.72 9.20 20.15
CA THR A 56 56.03 8.32 19.20
C THR A 56 55.10 7.42 19.99
N ARG A 57 53.83 7.82 20.13
CA ARG A 57 52.77 6.83 20.32
C ARG A 57 52.72 6.05 19.02
N PHE A 58 53.33 4.87 19.01
CA PHE A 58 52.86 3.81 18.13
C PHE A 58 51.36 3.72 18.37
N ALA A 59 50.57 4.10 17.38
CA ALA A 59 49.17 3.73 17.36
C ALA A 59 49.18 2.20 17.23
N GLU A 60 49.03 1.50 18.34
CA GLU A 60 48.75 0.06 18.34
C GLU A 60 47.50 -0.12 17.47
N LYS A 61 47.68 -0.60 16.24
CA LYS A 61 46.58 -1.06 15.41
C LYS A 61 45.91 -2.20 16.18
N LEU A 62 44.64 -2.03 16.53
CA LEU A 62 43.86 -2.98 17.33
C LEU A 62 43.83 -4.36 16.62
N ASP A 63 43.97 -5.44 17.38
CA ASP A 63 43.91 -6.81 16.85
C ASP A 63 42.52 -7.11 16.26
N TYR A 64 42.41 -7.70 15.06
CA TYR A 64 41.12 -8.00 14.42
C TYR A 64 40.25 -8.95 15.24
N TYR A 65 40.88 -9.84 16.02
CA TYR A 65 40.20 -10.69 16.99
C TYR A 65 39.58 -9.88 18.14
N GLU A 66 40.24 -8.82 18.61
CA GLU A 66 39.72 -7.92 19.64
C GLU A 66 38.60 -7.02 19.11
N ILE A 67 38.72 -6.55 17.86
CA ILE A 67 37.68 -5.76 17.18
C ILE A 67 36.38 -6.58 17.04
N LEU A 68 36.48 -7.86 16.70
CA LEU A 68 35.34 -8.77 16.63
C LEU A 68 34.92 -9.34 18.00
N GLY A 69 35.74 -9.19 19.04
CA GLY A 69 35.47 -9.71 20.38
C GLY A 69 35.52 -11.24 20.46
N VAL A 70 36.35 -11.89 19.64
CA VAL A 70 36.51 -13.35 19.57
C VAL A 70 37.93 -13.76 19.97
N PRO A 71 38.14 -14.95 20.55
CA PRO A 71 39.49 -15.44 20.85
C PRO A 71 40.23 -15.83 19.56
N LYS A 72 41.57 -15.82 19.58
CA LYS A 72 42.42 -16.13 18.41
C LYS A 72 42.20 -17.55 17.83
N ASN A 73 41.68 -18.47 18.64
CA ASN A 73 41.34 -19.84 18.23
C ASN A 73 39.87 -20.01 17.75
N ALA A 74 39.14 -18.91 17.52
CA ALA A 74 37.74 -18.96 17.10
C ALA A 74 37.55 -19.66 15.74
N SER A 75 36.47 -20.46 15.64
CA SER A 75 36.08 -21.10 14.39
C SER A 75 35.51 -20.07 13.40
N ALA A 76 35.51 -20.37 12.11
CA ALA A 76 34.92 -19.50 11.09
C ALA A 76 33.42 -19.19 11.37
N LYS A 77 32.71 -20.12 12.01
CA LYS A 77 31.32 -19.94 12.43
C LYS A 77 31.19 -18.88 13.54
N ASP A 78 32.10 -18.88 14.51
CA ASP A 78 32.09 -17.93 15.63
C ASP A 78 32.46 -16.52 15.17
N ILE A 79 33.44 -16.40 14.27
CA ILE A 79 33.84 -15.14 13.63
C ILE A 79 32.66 -14.51 12.87
N LYS A 80 31.91 -15.32 12.11
CA LYS A 80 30.70 -14.88 11.39
C LYS A 80 29.59 -14.44 12.33
N LYS A 81 29.40 -15.15 13.45
CA LYS A 81 28.39 -14.82 14.46
C LYS A 81 28.72 -13.48 15.15
N ALA A 82 29.98 -13.27 15.51
CA ALA A 82 30.43 -12.03 16.15
C ALA A 82 30.30 -10.81 15.22
N TYR A 83 30.71 -10.97 13.96
CA TYR A 83 30.51 -9.95 12.92
C TYR A 83 29.05 -9.53 12.79
N TYR A 84 28.11 -10.49 12.77
CA TYR A 84 26.68 -10.20 12.67
C TYR A 84 26.16 -9.35 13.83
N GLN A 85 26.57 -9.66 15.06
CA GLN A 85 26.14 -8.92 16.25
C GLN A 85 26.65 -7.48 16.24
N LEU A 86 27.91 -7.27 15.85
CA LEU A 86 28.55 -5.96 15.80
C LEU A 86 28.04 -5.13 14.60
N ALA A 87 27.84 -5.76 13.44
CA ALA A 87 27.28 -5.11 12.25
C ALA A 87 25.87 -4.59 12.49
N LYS A 88 25.00 -5.36 13.17
CA LYS A 88 23.65 -4.89 13.56
C LYS A 88 23.72 -3.73 14.56
N LYS A 89 24.67 -3.78 15.50
CA LYS A 89 24.84 -2.75 16.54
C LYS A 89 25.34 -1.42 15.98
N TYR A 90 26.23 -1.45 14.98
CA TYR A 90 26.86 -0.26 14.41
C TYR A 90 26.31 0.15 13.03
N HIS A 91 25.21 -0.44 12.57
CA HIS A 91 24.60 -0.13 11.28
C HIS A 91 24.22 1.36 11.14
N PRO A 92 24.50 2.02 10.00
CA PRO A 92 24.23 3.45 9.80
C PRO A 92 22.73 3.81 9.89
N ASP A 93 21.84 2.89 9.52
CA ASP A 93 20.39 3.09 9.64
C ASP A 93 19.90 3.11 11.10
N VAL A 94 20.60 2.41 12.01
CA VAL A 94 20.28 2.41 13.45
C VAL A 94 20.94 3.61 14.15
N ASN A 95 22.13 4.01 13.69
CA ASN A 95 22.93 5.09 14.30
C ASN A 95 23.23 6.23 13.31
N LYS A 96 22.19 6.93 12.86
CA LYS A 96 22.27 7.95 11.78
C LYS A 96 23.13 9.19 12.11
N ASN A 97 23.41 9.45 13.39
CA ASN A 97 24.02 10.71 13.84
C ASN A 97 25.40 10.55 14.51
N ASP A 98 25.97 9.32 14.57
CA ASP A 98 27.23 9.06 15.27
C ASP A 98 28.38 8.71 14.31
N PRO A 99 29.35 9.63 14.07
CA PRO A 99 30.50 9.35 13.21
C PRO A 99 31.44 8.27 13.77
N GLN A 100 31.36 7.97 15.07
CA GLN A 100 32.10 6.89 15.72
C GLN A 100 31.53 5.49 15.40
N ALA A 101 30.22 5.38 15.17
CA ALA A 101 29.58 4.11 14.79
C ALA A 101 30.00 3.69 13.38
N ALA A 102 30.06 4.64 12.45
CA ALA A 102 30.56 4.40 11.09
C ALA A 102 32.02 3.89 11.08
N ARG A 103 32.89 4.48 11.90
CA ARG A 103 34.29 4.04 12.04
C ARG A 103 34.41 2.63 12.61
N LYS A 104 33.61 2.29 13.63
CA LYS A 104 33.59 0.93 14.21
C LYS A 104 33.00 -0.09 13.25
N PHE A 105 32.00 0.28 12.46
CA PHE A 105 31.44 -0.58 11.43
C PHE A 105 32.48 -0.91 10.35
N GLN A 106 33.23 0.10 9.90
CA GLN A 106 34.32 -0.09 8.95
C GLN A 106 35.40 -1.05 9.49
N GLN A 107 35.83 -0.85 10.74
CA GLN A 107 36.81 -1.73 11.40
C GLN A 107 36.31 -3.18 11.55
N VAL A 108 35.03 -3.36 11.86
CA VAL A 108 34.39 -4.68 12.00
C VAL A 108 34.28 -5.40 10.65
N SER A 109 33.98 -4.67 9.57
CA SER A 109 33.95 -5.21 8.20
C SER A 109 35.33 -5.60 7.69
N GLU A 110 36.35 -4.77 7.94
CA GLU A 110 37.75 -5.07 7.62
C GLU A 110 38.24 -6.31 8.36
N ALA A 111 37.98 -6.39 9.67
CA ALA A 111 38.33 -7.56 10.48
C ALA A 111 37.67 -8.84 9.95
N TYR A 112 36.41 -8.76 9.54
CA TYR A 112 35.71 -9.92 8.98
C TYR A 112 36.25 -10.33 7.61
N GLU A 113 36.58 -9.39 6.71
CA GLU A 113 37.14 -9.71 5.39
C GLU A 113 38.48 -10.46 5.47
N VAL A 114 39.32 -10.10 6.46
CA VAL A 114 40.60 -10.77 6.69
C VAL A 114 40.43 -12.11 7.39
N LEU A 115 39.55 -12.19 8.40
CA LEU A 115 39.37 -13.39 9.22
C LEU A 115 38.39 -14.42 8.62
N SER A 116 37.57 -14.06 7.61
CA SER A 116 36.62 -14.97 6.97
C SER A 116 37.26 -15.94 5.99
N ASP A 117 38.34 -15.51 5.30
CA ASP A 117 39.05 -16.33 4.33
C ASP A 117 40.22 -17.05 5.01
N GLU A 118 40.26 -18.39 4.97
CA GLU A 118 41.31 -19.18 5.63
C GLU A 118 42.73 -18.79 5.19
N ASN A 119 42.89 -18.45 3.91
CA ASN A 119 44.17 -18.00 3.37
C ASN A 119 44.58 -16.62 3.93
N LYS A 120 43.67 -15.66 4.04
CA LYS A 120 43.96 -14.32 4.58
C LYS A 120 44.14 -14.36 6.10
N LYS A 121 43.37 -15.20 6.79
CA LYS A 121 43.51 -15.47 8.23
C LYS A 121 44.89 -16.03 8.54
N ALA A 122 45.35 -17.05 7.79
CA ALA A 122 46.68 -17.61 7.99
C ALA A 122 47.81 -16.58 7.77
N GLN A 123 47.65 -15.71 6.76
CA GLN A 123 48.61 -14.62 6.50
C GLN A 123 48.60 -13.57 7.61
N TYR A 124 47.43 -13.22 8.13
CA TYR A 124 47.28 -12.32 9.27
C TYR A 124 47.85 -12.90 10.57
N ASP A 125 47.62 -14.19 10.82
CA ASP A 125 48.16 -14.88 12.00
C ASP A 125 49.69 -15.03 11.92
N GLN A 126 50.27 -15.08 10.71
CA GLN A 126 51.72 -15.22 10.49
C GLN A 126 52.48 -13.88 10.52
N TRP A 127 51.88 -12.78 10.06
CA TRP A 127 52.55 -11.49 9.90
C TRP A 127 51.94 -10.31 10.69
N GLY A 128 50.82 -10.53 11.39
CA GLY A 128 50.11 -9.49 12.15
C GLY A 128 49.54 -8.35 11.28
N SER A 129 49.03 -7.29 11.91
CA SER A 129 48.51 -6.08 11.23
C SER A 129 49.63 -5.11 10.77
N THR A 130 50.78 -5.62 10.33
CA THR A 130 51.90 -4.76 9.92
C THR A 130 51.86 -4.45 8.43
N ASP A 131 51.79 -3.15 8.09
CA ASP A 131 52.12 -2.65 6.76
C ASP A 131 53.63 -2.85 6.54
N PHE A 132 54.03 -3.69 5.57
CA PHE A 132 55.37 -3.60 5.00
C PHE A 132 55.43 -2.33 4.13
N GLY A 133 55.63 -1.20 4.79
CA GLY A 133 55.65 0.11 4.17
C GLY A 133 56.83 0.97 4.64
N ALA A 134 58.04 0.41 4.76
CA ALA A 134 59.31 1.16 4.72
C ALA A 134 60.49 0.23 5.02
N THR A 135 61.16 -0.26 3.97
CA THR A 135 62.64 -0.37 3.81
C THR A 135 62.96 -1.39 2.73
N SER A 136 63.38 -0.94 1.55
CA SER A 136 64.55 -1.43 0.80
C SER A 136 64.44 -1.08 -0.69
N SER A 137 65.46 -0.36 -1.12
CA SER A 137 65.83 -0.14 -2.51
C SER A 137 66.36 -1.45 -3.12
N GLY A 138 65.92 -1.80 -4.32
CA GLY A 138 66.76 -2.55 -5.27
C GLY A 138 66.19 -3.88 -5.79
N SER A 139 66.02 -3.90 -7.12
CA SER A 139 66.22 -5.03 -8.04
C SER A 139 65.14 -6.11 -8.22
N THR A 140 64.57 -6.06 -9.43
CA THR A 140 64.27 -7.16 -10.38
C THR A 140 63.43 -8.38 -9.97
N SER A 141 62.43 -8.60 -10.81
CA SER A 141 61.81 -9.87 -11.25
C SER A 141 60.57 -10.38 -10.50
N SER A 142 59.47 -10.41 -11.25
CA SER A 142 58.35 -11.36 -11.21
C SER A 142 57.84 -11.76 -9.82
N GLY A 143 56.95 -10.94 -9.25
CA GLY A 143 56.32 -11.24 -7.96
C GLY A 143 54.88 -10.73 -7.90
N HIS A 144 54.00 -11.57 -7.33
CA HIS A 144 52.60 -11.27 -7.08
C HIS A 144 52.41 -9.94 -6.36
N ASN A 145 51.40 -9.21 -6.82
CA ASN A 145 51.03 -7.87 -6.37
C ASN A 145 50.66 -7.89 -4.87
N TRP A 146 51.62 -7.53 -4.02
CA TRP A 146 51.41 -7.35 -2.58
C TRP A 146 50.90 -5.92 -2.36
N GLN A 147 49.58 -5.76 -2.47
CA GLN A 147 48.88 -4.56 -2.07
C GLN A 147 48.36 -4.76 -0.65
N GLY A 148 48.67 -3.82 0.23
CA GLY A 148 48.25 -3.82 1.64
C GLY A 148 46.75 -4.02 1.79
N PHE A 149 46.33 -4.51 2.96
CA PHE A 149 44.95 -4.85 3.34
C PHE A 149 44.00 -3.64 3.34
N HIS A 150 43.82 -2.98 2.21
CA HIS A 150 42.77 -1.99 2.01
C HIS A 150 41.54 -2.70 1.46
N SER A 151 40.45 -2.69 2.24
CA SER A 151 39.13 -3.19 1.86
C SER A 151 38.71 -2.63 0.48
N THR A 152 38.76 -3.46 -0.55
CA THR A 152 38.33 -3.11 -1.92
C THR A 152 36.82 -3.14 -2.11
N ILE A 153 36.07 -3.50 -1.06
CA ILE A 153 34.61 -3.70 -1.10
C ILE A 153 33.96 -2.70 -0.14
N ASP A 154 32.94 -1.98 -0.61
CA ASP A 154 32.12 -1.11 0.24
C ASP A 154 31.47 -1.98 1.35
N PRO A 155 31.65 -1.66 2.65
CA PRO A 155 31.07 -2.41 3.76
C PRO A 155 29.57 -2.69 3.63
N GLU A 156 28.81 -1.77 3.00
CA GLU A 156 27.39 -1.97 2.72
C GLU A 156 27.13 -3.01 1.63
N GLU A 157 27.99 -3.09 0.61
CA GLU A 157 27.90 -4.07 -0.48
C GLU A 157 28.32 -5.47 0.00
N LEU A 158 29.36 -5.56 0.85
CA LEU A 158 29.76 -6.82 1.50
C LEU A 158 28.61 -7.36 2.36
N PHE A 159 27.94 -6.49 3.12
CA PHE A 159 26.76 -6.87 3.89
C PHE A 159 25.61 -7.29 2.96
N ARG A 160 25.29 -6.53 1.90
CA ARG A 160 24.21 -6.90 0.96
C ARG A 160 24.50 -8.19 0.20
N LYS A 161 25.75 -8.50 -0.17
CA LYS A 161 26.12 -9.73 -0.87
C LYS A 161 26.02 -10.98 0.01
N ILE A 162 26.28 -10.83 1.30
CA ILE A 162 26.25 -11.94 2.28
C ILE A 162 24.85 -12.12 2.89
N PHE A 163 24.11 -11.02 3.09
CA PHE A 163 22.83 -11.01 3.81
C PHE A 163 21.63 -10.65 2.92
N GLY A 164 21.84 -10.26 1.66
CA GLY A 164 20.79 -10.02 0.67
C GLY A 164 20.04 -11.29 0.26
N ASP A 165 20.71 -12.44 0.31
CA ASP A 165 20.11 -13.77 0.12
C ASP A 165 19.38 -14.31 1.37
N ILE A 166 19.46 -13.61 2.51
CA ILE A 166 18.83 -14.02 3.78
C ILE A 166 17.58 -13.16 4.09
N LYS A 167 17.27 -12.16 3.25
CA LYS A 167 16.11 -11.29 3.46
C LYS A 167 14.89 -11.74 2.65
N MET A 168 14.09 -12.63 3.24
CA MET A 168 12.63 -12.53 3.13
C MET A 168 11.94 -13.06 4.39
N GLY A 169 11.23 -12.18 5.10
CA GLY A 169 10.28 -12.55 6.15
C GLY A 169 10.61 -12.03 7.55
N GLN A 170 10.26 -10.78 7.83
CA GLN A 170 10.21 -10.25 9.20
C GLN A 170 9.22 -11.04 10.07
N SER A 171 9.67 -11.57 11.20
CA SER A 171 9.07 -11.24 12.50
C SER A 171 10.03 -11.64 13.65
N ASN A 172 10.12 -10.75 14.63
CA ASN A 172 10.94 -10.88 15.84
C ASN A 172 10.47 -12.07 16.70
N ALA A 173 11.29 -13.11 16.82
CA ALA A 173 11.51 -13.88 18.06
C ALA A 173 12.60 -14.94 17.82
N ASP A 174 13.60 -14.96 18.71
CA ASP A 174 14.38 -16.13 19.12
C ASP A 174 15.31 -16.82 18.10
N PHE A 175 16.48 -16.21 17.94
CA PHE A 175 17.67 -16.71 17.25
C PHE A 175 18.42 -17.83 18.03
N SER A 176 17.73 -18.68 18.78
CA SER A 176 18.37 -19.75 19.58
C SER A 176 18.29 -21.16 18.95
N GLY A 177 17.69 -21.33 17.77
CA GLY A 177 17.31 -22.65 17.26
C GLY A 177 17.92 -23.11 15.93
N TRP A 178 18.91 -22.42 15.35
CA TRP A 178 19.36 -22.75 13.98
C TRP A 178 20.51 -23.77 13.96
N ASN A 179 20.15 -25.04 13.74
CA ASN A 179 21.07 -26.11 13.35
C ASN A 179 21.63 -25.84 11.94
N PHE A 180 22.95 -25.76 11.83
CA PHE A 180 23.67 -25.42 10.60
C PHE A 180 23.92 -26.62 9.67
N ASP A 181 23.42 -27.81 10.02
CA ASP A 181 23.54 -29.03 9.19
C ASP A 181 22.48 -29.11 8.07
N GLU A 182 21.45 -28.26 8.12
CA GLU A 182 20.33 -28.26 7.17
C GLU A 182 20.53 -27.26 6.02
N PHE A 183 21.75 -27.14 5.50
CA PHE A 183 22.05 -26.32 4.32
C PHE A 183 22.51 -27.15 3.11
N ALA A 184 22.88 -28.42 3.32
CA ALA A 184 23.38 -29.28 2.25
C ALA A 184 22.30 -30.15 1.58
N GLU A 185 21.07 -30.22 2.12
CA GLU A 185 20.03 -31.16 1.63
C GLU A 185 18.69 -30.55 1.20
N SER A 186 18.50 -29.22 1.24
CA SER A 186 17.28 -28.60 0.71
C SER A 186 17.38 -28.34 -0.80
N LYS A 187 17.36 -29.43 -1.58
CA LYS A 187 17.00 -29.41 -3.00
C LYS A 187 15.47 -29.27 -3.20
N PHE A 188 14.69 -29.10 -2.12
CA PHE A 188 13.24 -28.90 -2.11
C PHE A 188 12.77 -28.06 -0.91
N GLY A 189 11.84 -27.12 -1.18
CA GLY A 189 11.08 -26.36 -0.17
C GLY A 189 11.44 -24.87 -0.19
N PHE A 190 10.72 -23.94 -0.81
CA PHE A 190 9.30 -23.80 -1.05
C PHE A 190 9.07 -23.44 -2.52
N GLY A 191 8.07 -24.03 -3.16
CA GLY A 191 7.62 -23.52 -4.45
C GLY A 191 7.24 -22.06 -4.27
N SER A 192 7.86 -21.15 -5.03
CA SER A 192 7.56 -19.71 -5.00
C SER A 192 6.05 -19.52 -5.00
N THR A 193 5.49 -19.03 -3.88
CA THR A 193 4.06 -18.76 -3.75
C THR A 193 3.69 -17.78 -4.84
N GLN A 194 2.79 -18.17 -5.73
CA GLN A 194 2.43 -17.33 -6.86
C GLN A 194 1.24 -16.47 -6.49
N GLU A 195 1.47 -15.17 -6.44
CA GLU A 195 0.42 -14.18 -6.26
C GLU A 195 -0.30 -13.95 -7.61
N TYR A 196 -1.62 -14.00 -7.58
CA TYR A 196 -2.46 -13.69 -8.73
C TYR A 196 -3.47 -12.61 -8.35
N VAL A 197 -3.44 -11.48 -9.05
CA VAL A 197 -4.40 -10.40 -8.82
C VAL A 197 -5.61 -10.62 -9.72
N MET A 198 -6.78 -10.81 -9.11
CA MET A 198 -8.03 -10.99 -9.84
C MET A 198 -8.90 -9.74 -9.72
N HIS A 199 -9.19 -9.11 -10.86
CA HIS A 199 -10.10 -7.98 -10.93
C HIS A 199 -11.56 -8.45 -10.95
N LEU A 200 -12.37 -7.88 -10.06
CA LEU A 200 -13.80 -8.16 -9.92
C LEU A 200 -14.59 -6.87 -10.05
N SER A 201 -15.78 -6.94 -10.65
CA SER A 201 -16.75 -5.86 -10.54
C SER A 201 -17.38 -5.85 -9.16
N PHE A 202 -17.95 -4.70 -8.76
CA PHE A 202 -18.69 -4.59 -7.51
C PHE A 202 -19.82 -5.63 -7.38
N GLN A 203 -20.58 -5.83 -8.45
CA GLN A 203 -21.68 -6.79 -8.47
C GLN A 203 -21.19 -8.24 -8.39
N GLU A 204 -20.10 -8.57 -9.08
CA GLU A 204 -19.47 -9.91 -9.01
C GLU A 204 -18.98 -10.20 -7.59
N ALA A 205 -18.32 -9.25 -6.95
CA ALA A 205 -17.84 -9.39 -5.58
C ALA A 205 -18.99 -9.54 -4.57
N ALA A 206 -20.10 -8.83 -4.78
CA ALA A 206 -21.27 -8.92 -3.90
C ALA A 206 -22.08 -10.22 -4.07
N LYS A 207 -22.25 -10.70 -5.31
CA LYS A 207 -22.99 -11.94 -5.60
C LYS A 207 -22.17 -13.20 -5.37
N GLY A 208 -20.85 -13.12 -5.54
CA GLY A 208 -19.98 -14.28 -5.67
C GLY A 208 -20.11 -14.88 -7.07
N VAL A 209 -18.98 -15.28 -7.66
CA VAL A 209 -18.93 -15.83 -9.01
C VAL A 209 -17.76 -16.81 -9.13
N THR A 210 -17.88 -17.81 -9.98
CA THR A 210 -16.75 -18.66 -10.36
C THR A 210 -16.03 -18.03 -11.55
N LYS A 211 -14.85 -17.42 -11.31
CA LYS A 211 -14.02 -16.85 -12.38
C LYS A 211 -12.92 -17.80 -12.79
N THR A 212 -12.62 -17.84 -14.08
CA THR A 212 -11.48 -18.59 -14.60
C THR A 212 -10.22 -17.74 -14.55
N ALA A 213 -9.13 -18.31 -14.07
CA ALA A 213 -7.79 -17.71 -14.10
C ALA A 213 -6.85 -18.61 -14.89
N SER A 214 -5.96 -18.03 -15.70
CA SER A 214 -4.96 -18.78 -16.45
C SER A 214 -3.59 -18.62 -15.81
N ILE A 215 -2.97 -19.74 -15.43
CA ILE A 215 -1.73 -19.75 -14.64
C ILE A 215 -0.74 -20.69 -15.30
N ASN A 216 0.53 -20.27 -15.29
CA ASN A 216 1.63 -21.06 -15.80
C ASN A 216 2.15 -21.98 -14.67
N THR A 217 1.84 -23.26 -14.77
CA THR A 217 2.30 -24.29 -13.83
C THR A 217 3.30 -25.20 -14.51
N VAL A 218 4.31 -25.64 -13.75
CA VAL A 218 5.21 -26.69 -14.22
C VAL A 218 4.44 -28.00 -14.08
N ASP A 219 4.15 -28.63 -15.21
CA ASP A 219 3.44 -29.91 -15.25
C ASP A 219 4.32 -30.95 -15.97
N VAL A 220 3.88 -32.21 -15.93
CA VAL A 220 4.52 -33.27 -16.70
C VAL A 220 4.44 -32.94 -18.18
N CYS A 221 5.56 -33.08 -18.89
CA CYS A 221 5.61 -32.83 -20.33
C CYS A 221 4.60 -33.71 -21.06
N GLN A 222 3.70 -33.10 -21.83
CA GLN A 222 2.61 -33.80 -22.51
C GLN A 222 3.12 -34.78 -23.59
N LYS A 223 4.22 -34.44 -24.28
CA LYS A 223 4.82 -35.33 -25.29
C LYS A 223 5.49 -36.57 -24.71
N CYS A 224 6.32 -36.43 -23.65
CA CYS A 224 7.04 -37.58 -23.10
C CYS A 224 6.34 -38.24 -21.90
N GLY A 225 5.30 -37.63 -21.33
CA GLY A 225 4.64 -38.10 -20.12
C GLY A 225 5.60 -38.19 -18.93
N GLY A 226 6.65 -37.37 -18.90
CA GLY A 226 7.68 -37.40 -17.86
C GLY A 226 8.81 -38.41 -18.07
N LYS A 227 8.81 -39.14 -19.19
CA LYS A 227 9.85 -40.14 -19.52
C LYS A 227 11.18 -39.54 -19.94
N LYS A 228 11.26 -38.21 -20.15
CA LYS A 228 12.46 -37.45 -20.55
C LYS A 228 13.03 -37.80 -21.93
N THR A 229 12.52 -38.84 -22.58
CA THR A 229 12.90 -39.30 -23.92
C THR A 229 11.86 -38.93 -24.96
N GLU A 230 12.26 -38.88 -26.23
CA GLU A 230 11.32 -38.79 -27.34
C GLU A 230 10.36 -39.98 -27.41
N LEU A 231 9.20 -39.76 -28.03
CA LEU A 231 8.16 -40.78 -28.23
C LEU A 231 8.75 -41.99 -28.99
N GLY A 232 8.63 -43.17 -28.39
CA GLY A 232 9.14 -44.44 -28.96
C GLY A 232 10.56 -44.82 -28.49
N TYR A 233 11.33 -43.88 -27.95
CA TYR A 233 12.67 -44.16 -27.42
C TYR A 233 12.65 -44.41 -25.91
N LYS A 234 13.49 -45.34 -25.46
CA LYS A 234 13.66 -45.70 -24.05
C LYS A 234 15.00 -45.21 -23.53
N MET A 235 15.05 -44.92 -22.24
CA MET A 235 16.28 -44.60 -21.55
C MET A 235 17.20 -45.82 -21.57
N VAL A 236 18.47 -45.63 -21.94
CA VAL A 236 19.45 -46.72 -22.06
C VAL A 236 20.33 -46.71 -20.82
N SER A 237 20.79 -47.88 -20.36
CA SER A 237 21.80 -47.94 -19.29
C SER A 237 23.06 -47.19 -19.71
N CYS A 238 23.67 -46.44 -18.79
CA CYS A 238 24.84 -45.64 -19.11
C CYS A 238 26.01 -46.55 -19.50
N PRO A 239 26.58 -46.43 -20.71
CA PRO A 239 27.65 -47.31 -21.19
C PRO A 239 28.98 -47.08 -20.48
N TYR A 240 29.16 -45.95 -19.78
CA TYR A 240 30.41 -45.60 -19.09
C TYR A 240 30.48 -46.19 -17.67
N CYS A 241 29.34 -46.27 -16.98
CA CYS A 241 29.26 -46.85 -15.64
C CYS A 241 28.49 -48.18 -15.59
N ASN A 242 28.04 -48.71 -16.74
CA ASN A 242 27.18 -49.90 -16.86
C ASN A 242 25.96 -49.87 -15.92
N GLY A 243 25.35 -48.71 -15.72
CA GLY A 243 24.21 -48.56 -14.81
C GLY A 243 24.55 -48.35 -13.34
N SER A 244 25.81 -48.45 -12.93
CA SER A 244 26.22 -48.31 -11.51
C SER A 244 26.18 -46.88 -10.97
N GLY A 245 26.05 -45.86 -11.84
CA GLY A 245 26.06 -44.45 -11.47
C GLY A 245 27.43 -43.91 -11.01
N MET A 246 28.44 -44.76 -10.84
CA MET A 246 29.77 -44.38 -10.40
C MET A 246 30.84 -44.86 -11.39
N GLU A 247 31.84 -44.02 -11.63
CA GLU A 247 33.02 -44.34 -12.42
C GLU A 247 34.20 -44.51 -11.45
N THR A 248 34.94 -45.61 -11.62
CA THR A 248 36.16 -45.87 -10.86
C THR A 248 37.34 -45.36 -11.67
N PHE A 249 38.05 -44.36 -11.14
CA PHE A 249 39.31 -43.90 -11.71
C PHE A 249 40.45 -44.47 -10.87
N SER A 250 41.30 -45.29 -11.49
CA SER A 250 42.57 -45.75 -10.90
C SER A 250 43.71 -44.91 -11.47
N GLN A 251 44.41 -44.18 -10.62
CA GLN A 251 45.64 -43.49 -10.99
C GLN A 251 46.74 -43.98 -10.05
N GLY A 252 47.55 -44.91 -10.55
CA GLY A 252 48.54 -45.62 -9.75
C GLY A 252 47.89 -46.52 -8.68
N PRO A 253 48.48 -46.68 -7.48
CA PRO A 253 47.99 -47.58 -6.45
C PRO A 253 46.70 -47.10 -5.74
N PHE A 254 46.16 -45.94 -6.10
CA PHE A 254 44.95 -45.37 -5.51
C PHE A 254 43.75 -45.53 -6.45
N ILE A 255 42.66 -46.08 -5.91
CA ILE A 255 41.38 -46.24 -6.60
C ILE A 255 40.39 -45.23 -6.01
N MET A 256 39.90 -44.31 -6.84
CA MET A 256 38.88 -43.33 -6.46
C MET A 256 37.58 -43.60 -7.21
N ARG A 257 36.47 -43.74 -6.49
CA ARG A 257 35.13 -43.77 -7.09
C ARG A 257 34.58 -42.35 -7.11
N GLN A 258 34.21 -41.88 -8.29
CA GLN A 258 33.51 -40.61 -8.46
C GLN A 258 32.15 -40.87 -9.11
N THR A 259 31.18 -39.97 -8.91
CA THR A 259 29.91 -40.02 -9.63
C THR A 259 30.17 -39.95 -11.13
N CYS A 260 29.58 -40.85 -11.90
CA CYS A 260 29.76 -40.92 -13.35
C CYS A 260 29.43 -39.56 -13.97
N ARG A 261 30.39 -38.97 -14.70
CA ARG A 261 30.24 -37.61 -15.25
C ARG A 261 29.16 -37.54 -16.34
N LYS A 262 28.89 -38.66 -17.02
CA LYS A 262 27.92 -38.72 -18.14
C LYS A 262 26.48 -38.94 -17.69
N CYS A 263 26.24 -39.75 -16.65
CA CYS A 263 24.88 -39.94 -16.13
C CYS A 263 24.60 -39.15 -14.85
N SER A 264 25.59 -38.43 -14.33
CA SER A 264 25.50 -37.67 -13.06
C SER A 264 24.93 -38.51 -11.91
N GLY A 265 25.35 -39.77 -11.82
CA GLY A 265 24.89 -40.70 -10.78
C GLY A 265 23.59 -41.45 -11.07
N THR A 266 22.84 -41.10 -12.12
CA THR A 266 21.52 -41.73 -12.38
C THR A 266 21.61 -43.15 -12.95
N GLY A 267 22.79 -43.59 -13.40
CA GLY A 267 22.99 -44.88 -14.06
C GLY A 267 22.36 -44.98 -15.45
N GLN A 268 21.60 -43.98 -15.89
CA GLN A 268 20.88 -44.00 -17.16
C GLN A 268 21.37 -42.88 -18.07
N PHE A 269 21.52 -43.19 -19.36
CA PHE A 269 21.98 -42.25 -20.38
C PHE A 269 20.87 -42.02 -21.40
N ASN A 270 20.51 -40.74 -21.58
CA ASN A 270 19.51 -40.33 -22.53
C ASN A 270 20.16 -39.97 -23.87
N LYS A 271 20.01 -40.83 -24.89
CA LYS A 271 20.51 -40.55 -26.24
C LYS A 271 19.65 -39.53 -26.98
N ASN A 272 18.34 -39.61 -26.80
CA ASN A 272 17.35 -38.80 -27.52
C ASN A 272 16.47 -38.06 -26.49
N PRO A 273 16.95 -36.91 -25.95
CA PRO A 273 16.16 -36.12 -25.04
C PRO A 273 14.91 -35.59 -25.74
N CYS A 274 13.79 -35.58 -25.03
CA CYS A 274 12.56 -35.04 -25.57
C CYS A 274 12.74 -33.56 -25.94
N LEU A 275 12.48 -33.19 -27.20
CA LEU A 275 12.67 -31.83 -27.71
C LEU A 275 11.82 -30.76 -26.99
N GLU A 276 10.67 -31.12 -26.42
CA GLU A 276 9.79 -30.15 -25.77
C GLU A 276 10.20 -29.83 -24.32
N CYS A 277 10.82 -30.79 -23.62
CA CYS A 277 11.27 -30.61 -22.24
C CYS A 277 12.79 -30.62 -22.10
N GLU A 278 13.52 -30.79 -23.20
CA GLU A 278 14.98 -30.91 -23.26
C GLU A 278 15.54 -31.94 -22.27
N GLY A 279 14.79 -33.04 -22.05
CA GLY A 279 15.18 -34.10 -21.12
C GLY A 279 14.89 -33.82 -19.63
N THR A 280 14.23 -32.71 -19.28
CA THR A 280 13.83 -32.41 -17.90
C THR A 280 12.62 -33.22 -17.43
N GLY A 281 11.73 -33.60 -18.36
CA GLY A 281 10.49 -34.35 -18.08
C GLY A 281 9.30 -33.47 -17.67
N HIS A 282 9.52 -32.17 -17.51
CA HIS A 282 8.50 -31.21 -17.14
C HIS A 282 8.51 -30.03 -18.11
N THR A 283 7.35 -29.46 -18.39
CA THR A 283 7.24 -28.24 -19.21
C THR A 283 6.30 -27.24 -18.54
N VAL A 284 6.52 -25.96 -18.81
CA VAL A 284 5.63 -24.90 -18.33
C VAL A 284 4.37 -24.93 -19.19
N GLN A 285 3.25 -25.31 -18.60
CA GLN A 285 1.96 -25.38 -19.26
C GLN A 285 1.04 -24.29 -18.70
N ARG A 286 0.26 -23.66 -19.59
CA ARG A 286 -0.80 -22.74 -19.18
C ARG A 286 -2.04 -23.55 -18.82
N LYS A 287 -2.40 -23.56 -17.54
CA LYS A 287 -3.60 -24.24 -17.03
C LYS A 287 -4.66 -23.21 -16.67
N THR A 288 -5.88 -23.44 -17.15
CA THR A 288 -7.05 -22.66 -16.74
C THR A 288 -7.64 -23.30 -15.49
N ILE A 289 -7.74 -22.52 -14.43
CA ILE A 289 -8.32 -22.92 -13.15
C ILE A 289 -9.62 -22.15 -12.90
N SER A 290 -10.59 -22.81 -12.28
CA SER A 290 -11.83 -22.16 -11.82
C SER A 290 -11.67 -21.75 -10.36
N VAL A 291 -11.66 -20.44 -10.11
CA VAL A 291 -11.51 -19.85 -8.79
C VAL A 291 -12.91 -19.50 -8.26
N PRO A 292 -13.39 -20.16 -7.19
CA PRO A 292 -14.65 -19.78 -6.56
C PRO A 292 -14.45 -18.49 -5.76
N VAL A 293 -15.10 -17.40 -6.18
CA VAL A 293 -15.12 -16.15 -5.42
C VAL A 293 -16.31 -16.20 -4.47
N PRO A 294 -16.08 -16.19 -3.14
CA PRO A 294 -17.20 -16.16 -2.19
C PRO A 294 -18.00 -14.87 -2.33
N ALA A 295 -19.29 -14.93 -2.01
CA ALA A 295 -20.14 -13.75 -2.02
C ALA A 295 -19.76 -12.81 -0.86
N GLY A 296 -19.65 -11.51 -1.16
CA GLY A 296 -19.37 -10.47 -0.17
C GLY A 296 -17.91 -10.12 0.04
N VAL A 297 -17.02 -10.60 -0.83
CA VAL A 297 -15.56 -10.34 -0.79
C VAL A 297 -15.26 -8.83 -0.73
N GLU A 298 -14.26 -8.48 0.07
CA GLU A 298 -13.74 -7.12 0.21
C GLU A 298 -12.55 -6.85 -0.73
N ASP A 299 -12.25 -5.56 -0.98
CA ASP A 299 -11.07 -5.19 -1.76
C ASP A 299 -9.79 -5.55 -1.01
N GLY A 300 -8.85 -6.21 -1.69
CA GLY A 300 -7.59 -6.67 -1.11
C GLY A 300 -7.69 -8.00 -0.35
N GLN A 301 -8.87 -8.62 -0.27
CA GLN A 301 -9.00 -9.94 0.36
C GLN A 301 -8.26 -11.00 -0.46
N THR A 302 -7.53 -11.88 0.23
CA THR A 302 -6.74 -12.94 -0.40
C THR A 302 -7.36 -14.31 -0.19
N LEU A 303 -7.53 -15.08 -1.27
CA LEU A 303 -7.91 -16.49 -1.23
C LEU A 303 -6.68 -17.37 -1.47
N ARG A 304 -6.40 -18.27 -0.53
CA ARG A 304 -5.37 -19.31 -0.70
C ARG A 304 -5.98 -20.53 -1.37
N MET A 305 -5.40 -20.97 -2.48
CA MET A 305 -5.83 -22.17 -3.19
C MET A 305 -4.63 -22.99 -3.68
N GLN A 306 -4.71 -24.31 -3.56
CA GLN A 306 -3.70 -25.21 -4.10
C GLN A 306 -4.05 -25.62 -5.53
N VAL A 307 -3.09 -25.51 -6.44
CA VAL A 307 -3.23 -25.93 -7.84
C VAL A 307 -2.05 -26.81 -8.21
N GLY A 308 -2.32 -28.11 -8.27
CA GLY A 308 -1.27 -29.12 -8.45
C GLY A 308 -0.31 -29.11 -7.26
N LYS A 309 0.99 -28.89 -7.52
CA LYS A 309 2.05 -28.81 -6.49
C LYS A 309 2.37 -27.37 -6.05
N LYS A 310 1.66 -26.37 -6.57
CA LYS A 310 1.89 -24.95 -6.25
C LYS A 310 0.74 -24.40 -5.40
N GLU A 311 1.09 -23.52 -4.47
CA GLU A 311 0.12 -22.72 -3.74
C GLU A 311 -0.03 -21.36 -4.39
N LEU A 312 -1.29 -20.93 -4.54
CA LEU A 312 -1.66 -19.66 -5.13
C LEU A 312 -2.33 -18.78 -4.09
N PHE A 313 -1.90 -17.52 -4.04
CA PHE A 313 -2.56 -16.47 -3.27
C PHE A 313 -3.25 -15.55 -4.25
N ILE A 314 -4.57 -15.62 -4.29
CA ILE A 314 -5.40 -14.85 -5.21
C ILE A 314 -5.89 -13.62 -4.46
N THR A 315 -5.33 -12.46 -4.79
CA THR A 315 -5.76 -11.18 -4.21
C THR A 315 -6.87 -10.60 -5.07
N PHE A 316 -8.05 -10.38 -4.48
CA PHE A 316 -9.18 -9.79 -5.17
C PHE A 316 -9.06 -8.27 -5.17
N ARG A 317 -9.23 -7.67 -6.36
CA ARG A 317 -9.33 -6.21 -6.53
C ARG A 317 -10.71 -5.86 -7.06
N VAL A 318 -11.51 -5.20 -6.24
CA VAL A 318 -12.90 -4.86 -6.56
C VAL A 318 -12.94 -3.46 -7.17
N SER A 319 -13.49 -3.34 -8.37
CA SER A 319 -13.70 -2.03 -8.99
C SER A 319 -14.83 -1.28 -8.30
N LYS A 320 -14.66 0.04 -8.18
CA LYS A 320 -15.70 0.93 -7.66
C LYS A 320 -16.87 0.95 -8.66
N SER A 321 -18.10 0.90 -8.15
CA SER A 321 -19.31 1.10 -8.94
C SER A 321 -19.77 2.55 -8.89
N ASP A 322 -20.41 3.00 -9.97
CA ASP A 322 -20.98 4.35 -10.05
C ASP A 322 -22.28 4.49 -9.24
N ILE A 323 -23.04 3.39 -9.12
CA ILE A 323 -24.38 3.37 -8.51
C ILE A 323 -24.29 3.05 -7.01
N PHE A 324 -23.45 2.08 -6.64
CA PHE A 324 -23.36 1.57 -5.27
C PHE A 324 -22.11 2.09 -4.57
N ARG A 325 -22.28 2.43 -3.29
CA ARG A 325 -21.19 2.76 -2.36
C ARG A 325 -21.25 1.76 -1.21
N ARG A 326 -20.19 0.98 -1.02
CA ARG A 326 -20.13 -0.02 0.04
C ARG A 326 -19.59 0.58 1.33
N ASP A 327 -20.26 0.26 2.43
CA ASP A 327 -19.83 0.55 3.79
C ASP A 327 -19.94 -0.74 4.62
N GLY A 328 -18.83 -1.48 4.73
CA GLY A 328 -18.80 -2.80 5.35
C GLY A 328 -19.72 -3.80 4.63
N ALA A 329 -20.75 -4.30 5.32
CA ALA A 329 -21.78 -5.18 4.75
C ALA A 329 -22.97 -4.41 4.15
N ASP A 330 -23.09 -3.14 4.49
CA ASP A 330 -24.18 -2.28 4.07
C ASP A 330 -23.84 -1.59 2.75
N VAL A 331 -24.87 -1.25 1.99
CA VAL A 331 -24.72 -0.59 0.70
C VAL A 331 -25.55 0.66 0.64
N HIS A 332 -24.97 1.70 0.07
CA HIS A 332 -25.60 2.99 -0.15
C HIS A 332 -25.81 3.22 -1.64
N THR A 333 -27.02 3.63 -2.00
CA THR A 333 -27.33 4.13 -3.35
C THR A 333 -28.01 5.47 -3.28
N ASP A 334 -27.84 6.26 -4.33
CA ASP A 334 -28.53 7.52 -4.48
C ASP A 334 -29.66 7.33 -5.49
N VAL A 335 -30.86 7.79 -5.13
CA VAL A 335 -32.04 7.67 -5.98
C VAL A 335 -32.63 9.05 -6.18
N SER A 336 -32.77 9.44 -7.44
CA SER A 336 -33.48 10.66 -7.80
C SER A 336 -34.98 10.42 -7.85
N ILE A 337 -35.74 11.27 -7.18
CA ILE A 337 -37.20 11.24 -7.16
C ILE A 337 -37.74 12.59 -7.63
N SER A 338 -38.92 12.59 -8.23
CA SER A 338 -39.59 13.83 -8.63
C SER A 338 -40.11 14.61 -7.42
N VAL A 339 -40.27 15.92 -7.57
CA VAL A 339 -40.89 16.80 -6.55
C VAL A 339 -42.29 16.29 -6.17
N SER A 340 -43.09 15.87 -7.15
CA SER A 340 -44.44 15.35 -6.91
C SER A 340 -44.42 14.08 -6.07
N GLN A 341 -43.52 13.14 -6.37
CA GLN A 341 -43.35 11.90 -5.58
C GLN A 341 -42.83 12.18 -4.17
N ALA A 342 -41.99 13.21 -3.99
CA ALA A 342 -41.51 13.60 -2.67
C ALA A 342 -42.64 14.13 -1.78
N ILE A 343 -43.54 14.94 -2.34
CA ILE A 343 -44.67 15.56 -1.62
C ILE A 343 -45.78 14.53 -1.37
N LEU A 344 -46.26 13.88 -2.43
CA LEU A 344 -47.44 13.01 -2.39
C LEU A 344 -47.12 11.57 -1.97
N GLY A 345 -45.85 11.17 -2.02
CA GLY A 345 -45.44 9.79 -1.94
C GLY A 345 -45.59 9.07 -3.28
N GLY A 346 -45.19 7.79 -3.31
CA GLY A 346 -45.32 6.94 -4.49
C GLY A 346 -44.37 5.76 -4.48
N THR A 347 -44.22 5.12 -5.62
CA THR A 347 -43.28 3.99 -5.82
C THR A 347 -42.17 4.37 -6.77
N VAL A 348 -40.95 3.95 -6.46
CA VAL A 348 -39.79 4.06 -7.35
C VAL A 348 -39.08 2.72 -7.43
N ARG A 349 -38.69 2.34 -8.66
CA ARG A 349 -37.86 1.17 -8.91
C ARG A 349 -36.39 1.55 -8.71
N ILE A 350 -35.69 0.80 -7.86
CA ILE A 350 -34.28 1.03 -7.53
C ILE A 350 -33.48 -0.21 -7.89
N PRO A 351 -32.29 -0.06 -8.51
CA PRO A 351 -31.39 -1.18 -8.74
C PRO A 351 -30.88 -1.70 -7.39
N GLY A 352 -31.24 -2.92 -7.04
CA GLY A 352 -30.61 -3.65 -5.94
C GLY A 352 -29.38 -4.41 -6.43
N ILE A 353 -28.64 -4.99 -5.49
CA ILE A 353 -27.44 -5.78 -5.79
C ILE A 353 -27.83 -7.06 -6.54
N TYR A 354 -28.86 -7.76 -6.04
CA TYR A 354 -29.32 -9.04 -6.58
C TYR A 354 -30.41 -8.86 -7.63
N GLU A 355 -31.42 -8.08 -7.30
CA GLU A 355 -32.65 -7.83 -8.06
C GLU A 355 -33.06 -6.36 -7.94
N ASP A 356 -33.89 -5.88 -8.86
CA ASP A 356 -34.51 -4.56 -8.75
C ASP A 356 -35.59 -4.59 -7.65
N VAL A 357 -35.61 -3.57 -6.79
CA VAL A 357 -36.55 -3.47 -5.69
C VAL A 357 -37.45 -2.25 -5.88
N TYR A 358 -38.75 -2.42 -5.67
CA TYR A 358 -39.71 -1.31 -5.60
C TYR A 358 -39.71 -0.72 -4.20
N LEU A 359 -39.28 0.53 -4.08
CA LEU A 359 -39.30 1.28 -2.83
C LEU A 359 -40.57 2.14 -2.76
N GLN A 360 -41.28 2.00 -1.65
CA GLN A 360 -42.39 2.87 -1.28
C GLN A 360 -41.81 4.14 -0.64
N ILE A 361 -42.05 5.27 -1.28
CA ILE A 361 -41.67 6.59 -0.78
C ILE A 361 -42.85 7.14 0.02
N PRO A 362 -42.66 7.38 1.33
CA PRO A 362 -43.72 7.99 2.13
C PRO A 362 -43.98 9.44 1.68
N PRO A 363 -45.21 9.95 1.86
CA PRO A 363 -45.48 11.36 1.60
C PRO A 363 -44.62 12.26 2.49
N ALA A 364 -44.39 13.49 2.05
CA ALA A 364 -43.52 14.47 2.72
C ALA A 364 -42.07 14.00 2.93
N THR A 365 -41.51 13.24 1.97
CA THR A 365 -40.11 12.81 2.00
C THR A 365 -39.18 13.97 1.63
N SER A 366 -38.24 14.29 2.53
CA SER A 366 -37.24 15.33 2.31
C SER A 366 -36.04 14.86 1.47
N SER A 367 -35.32 15.81 0.87
CA SER A 367 -34.02 15.53 0.25
C SER A 367 -33.00 15.05 1.29
N HIS A 368 -32.15 14.10 0.90
CA HIS A 368 -31.16 13.40 1.74
C HIS A 368 -31.74 12.54 2.85
N SER A 369 -33.05 12.30 2.86
CA SER A 369 -33.65 11.29 3.71
C SER A 369 -33.07 9.91 3.37
N ARG A 370 -32.90 9.09 4.40
CA ARG A 370 -32.32 7.74 4.30
C ARG A 370 -33.42 6.73 4.54
N LEU A 371 -33.69 5.92 3.53
CA LEU A 371 -34.64 4.82 3.61
C LEU A 371 -33.87 3.50 3.69
N ARG A 372 -34.17 2.68 4.70
CA ARG A 372 -33.49 1.41 4.93
C ARG A 372 -34.28 0.25 4.36
N LEU A 373 -33.65 -0.53 3.48
CA LEU A 373 -34.12 -1.83 3.01
C LEU A 373 -33.37 -2.93 3.79
N ALA A 374 -34.06 -3.51 4.77
CA ALA A 374 -33.46 -4.50 5.66
C ALA A 374 -33.12 -5.80 4.90
N GLY A 375 -31.90 -6.32 5.12
CA GLY A 375 -31.44 -7.59 4.54
C GLY A 375 -31.23 -7.60 3.03
N LYS A 376 -31.26 -6.43 2.37
CA LYS A 376 -31.02 -6.27 0.92
C LYS A 376 -29.59 -5.79 0.59
N GLY A 377 -28.68 -5.79 1.56
CA GLY A 377 -27.26 -5.46 1.40
C GLY A 377 -26.40 -6.66 1.00
N ILE A 378 -25.10 -6.58 1.29
CA ILE A 378 -24.11 -7.60 0.90
C ILE A 378 -24.10 -8.73 1.94
N LYS A 379 -23.92 -9.97 1.47
CA LYS A 379 -23.70 -11.12 2.36
C LYS A 379 -22.41 -10.95 3.16
N LYS A 380 -22.48 -11.18 4.47
CA LYS A 380 -21.28 -11.14 5.32
C LYS A 380 -20.43 -12.39 5.08
N VAL A 381 -19.12 -12.23 4.85
CA VAL A 381 -18.21 -13.35 4.55
C VAL A 381 -17.97 -14.23 5.78
N ASN A 382 -17.78 -13.60 6.94
CA ASN A 382 -17.40 -14.30 8.18
C ASN A 382 -18.57 -14.56 9.14
N SER A 383 -19.79 -14.11 8.81
CA SER A 383 -20.95 -14.28 9.68
C SER A 383 -22.19 -14.60 8.85
N TYR A 384 -23.17 -15.25 9.48
CA TYR A 384 -24.45 -15.49 8.83
C TYR A 384 -25.24 -14.19 8.68
N GLY A 385 -25.97 -14.07 7.56
CA GLY A 385 -26.86 -12.93 7.28
C GLY A 385 -26.35 -11.95 6.23
N TYR A 386 -27.21 -10.98 5.94
CA TYR A 386 -27.00 -9.91 4.96
C TYR A 386 -26.88 -8.57 5.69
N GLY A 387 -26.18 -7.62 5.08
CA GLY A 387 -26.27 -6.22 5.46
C GLY A 387 -27.57 -5.58 4.97
N ASP A 388 -27.70 -4.28 5.21
CA ASP A 388 -28.83 -3.46 4.82
C ASP A 388 -28.48 -2.59 3.59
N HIS A 389 -29.50 -2.24 2.81
CA HIS A 389 -29.36 -1.31 1.69
C HIS A 389 -30.01 0.03 2.06
N TYR A 390 -29.18 1.05 2.21
CA TYR A 390 -29.59 2.42 2.48
C TYR A 390 -29.74 3.21 1.19
N VAL A 391 -30.93 3.71 0.95
CA VAL A 391 -31.24 4.57 -0.18
C VAL A 391 -31.24 6.02 0.29
N HIS A 392 -30.37 6.84 -0.32
CA HIS A 392 -30.38 8.29 -0.14
C HIS A 392 -31.25 8.92 -1.21
N VAL A 393 -32.32 9.55 -0.77
CA VAL A 393 -33.28 10.20 -1.66
C VAL A 393 -32.74 11.57 -2.08
N LYS A 394 -32.72 11.86 -3.38
CA LYS A 394 -32.41 13.18 -3.94
C LYS A 394 -33.60 13.66 -4.74
N ILE A 395 -34.09 14.87 -4.46
CA ILE A 395 -35.19 15.43 -5.25
C ILE A 395 -34.59 16.07 -6.50
N GLU A 396 -34.98 15.58 -7.66
CA GLU A 396 -34.59 16.15 -8.95
C GLU A 396 -35.66 17.15 -9.42
N VAL A 397 -35.25 18.42 -9.53
CA VAL A 397 -36.10 19.48 -10.03
C VAL A 397 -35.93 19.58 -11.55
N PRO A 398 -37.02 19.50 -12.33
CA PRO A 398 -36.93 19.58 -13.79
C PRO A 398 -36.40 20.94 -14.25
N LYS A 399 -35.46 20.93 -15.21
CA LYS A 399 -34.83 22.16 -15.74
C LYS A 399 -35.71 22.98 -16.67
N LYS A 400 -36.72 22.35 -17.27
CA LYS A 400 -37.67 22.96 -18.21
C LYS A 400 -39.07 22.59 -17.75
N LEU A 401 -39.94 23.60 -17.68
CA LEU A 401 -41.34 23.45 -17.32
C LEU A 401 -42.17 23.91 -18.51
N SER A 402 -43.29 23.23 -18.77
CA SER A 402 -44.32 23.76 -19.67
C SER A 402 -45.05 24.93 -19.01
N ASP A 403 -45.70 25.78 -19.80
CA ASP A 403 -46.46 26.93 -19.27
C ASP A 403 -47.54 26.48 -18.27
N ALA A 404 -48.19 25.35 -18.53
CA ALA A 404 -49.17 24.75 -17.62
C ALA A 404 -48.54 24.27 -16.31
N GLN A 405 -47.39 23.58 -16.36
CA GLN A 405 -46.68 23.14 -15.16
C GLN A 405 -46.16 24.34 -14.34
N ARG A 406 -45.67 25.38 -15.01
CA ARG A 406 -45.24 26.63 -14.37
C ARG A 406 -46.42 27.29 -13.65
N ALA A 407 -47.58 27.38 -14.29
CA ALA A 407 -48.79 27.94 -13.68
C ALA A 407 -49.21 27.19 -12.40
N ILE A 408 -49.16 25.85 -12.43
CA ILE A 408 -49.51 25.04 -11.25
C ILE A 408 -48.51 25.26 -10.10
N ILE A 409 -47.21 25.31 -10.41
CA ILE A 409 -46.18 25.55 -9.39
C ILE A 409 -46.29 26.97 -8.81
N MET A 410 -46.63 27.96 -9.65
CA MET A 410 -46.89 29.33 -9.21
C MET A 410 -48.11 29.40 -8.29
N ALA A 411 -49.22 28.73 -8.63
CA ALA A 411 -50.38 28.61 -7.75
C ALA A 411 -50.04 27.91 -6.42
N TYR A 412 -49.21 26.86 -6.45
CA TYR A 412 -48.73 26.20 -5.24
C TYR A 412 -47.88 27.15 -4.36
N ALA A 413 -47.03 27.97 -4.98
CA ALA A 413 -46.20 28.94 -4.29
C ALA A 413 -47.00 30.07 -3.60
N GLU A 414 -48.21 30.41 -4.10
CA GLU A 414 -49.12 31.35 -3.42
C GLU A 414 -49.63 30.77 -2.09
N MET A 415 -49.92 29.47 -2.08
CA MET A 415 -50.47 28.77 -0.90
C MET A 415 -49.40 28.38 0.13
N GLU A 416 -48.13 28.40 -0.24
CA GLU A 416 -47.04 27.99 0.65
C GLU A 416 -46.82 29.02 1.76
N THR A 417 -46.91 28.62 3.03
CA THR A 417 -46.78 29.51 4.18
C THR A 417 -45.33 29.68 4.68
N ASN A 418 -44.49 28.66 4.54
CA ASN A 418 -43.15 28.60 5.14
C ASN A 418 -42.02 28.71 4.12
N THR A 419 -42.02 29.77 3.30
CA THR A 419 -40.94 30.03 2.34
C THR A 419 -39.89 30.99 2.93
N PRO A 420 -38.62 30.57 3.14
CA PRO A 420 -37.56 31.51 3.46
C PRO A 420 -37.14 32.29 2.20
N GLY A 421 -37.37 33.61 2.19
CA GLY A 421 -36.94 34.51 1.11
C GLY A 421 -38.04 34.83 0.08
N THR A 422 -37.64 35.18 -1.15
CA THR A 422 -38.54 35.60 -2.23
C THR A 422 -38.62 34.58 -3.35
N ILE A 423 -39.83 34.28 -3.83
CA ILE A 423 -40.07 33.43 -5.00
C ILE A 423 -40.21 34.35 -6.23
N ARG A 424 -39.47 34.04 -7.31
CA ARG A 424 -39.56 34.83 -8.55
C ARG A 424 -40.95 34.67 -9.17
N GLY A 425 -41.60 35.80 -9.49
CA GLY A 425 -42.95 35.82 -10.10
C GLY A 425 -44.10 35.86 -9.10
N VAL A 426 -43.85 35.69 -7.79
CA VAL A 426 -44.84 35.82 -6.72
C VAL A 426 -44.48 37.02 -5.85
N THR A 427 -45.39 37.99 -5.76
CA THR A 427 -45.21 39.17 -4.90
C THR A 427 -46.09 39.03 -3.66
N THR A 428 -45.53 39.27 -2.47
CA THR A 428 -46.34 39.44 -1.25
C THR A 428 -46.96 40.84 -1.27
N THR A 429 -48.28 40.91 -1.36
CA THR A 429 -49.02 42.17 -1.19
C THR A 429 -49.25 42.42 0.30
N ALA A 430 -48.21 42.86 1.02
CA ALA A 430 -48.34 43.61 2.28
C ALA A 430 -46.99 44.25 2.72
N GLY A 431 -46.86 45.56 2.52
CA GLY A 431 -46.18 46.49 3.44
C GLY A 431 -44.63 46.56 3.50
N ASP A 432 -44.09 47.61 2.86
CA ASP A 432 -42.88 48.39 3.23
C ASP A 432 -41.46 47.75 3.04
N PRO A 433 -40.54 48.37 2.26
CA PRO A 433 -39.20 47.82 1.95
C PRO A 433 -38.18 47.79 3.12
N ARG A 434 -38.60 48.04 4.37
CA ARG A 434 -37.68 48.24 5.52
C ARG A 434 -37.70 47.12 6.57
N VAL A 435 -38.50 46.06 6.44
CA VAL A 435 -38.43 44.89 7.33
C VAL A 435 -37.39 43.89 6.82
N THR A 436 -36.16 44.39 6.62
CA THR A 436 -34.96 43.56 6.49
C THR A 436 -34.22 43.61 7.81
N LYS A 437 -34.72 42.87 8.80
CA LYS A 437 -33.94 42.20 9.86
C LYS A 437 -34.86 41.85 11.02
N ALA A 438 -34.75 40.57 11.39
CA ALA A 438 -35.07 40.01 12.69
C ALA A 438 -36.55 39.75 13.01
N THR A 439 -36.73 38.51 13.49
CA THR A 439 -37.75 37.98 14.39
C THR A 439 -39.15 37.73 13.85
N ASN A 440 -39.54 36.45 13.95
CA ASN A 440 -40.86 35.92 14.30
C ASN A 440 -41.98 36.97 14.27
N VAL A 441 -42.62 37.11 13.12
CA VAL A 441 -43.96 37.65 13.05
C VAL A 441 -44.77 36.62 12.28
N ASP A 442 -45.86 36.18 12.90
CA ASP A 442 -46.85 35.28 12.34
C ASP A 442 -47.36 35.84 11.00
N ALA A 443 -46.75 35.40 9.90
CA ALA A 443 -47.06 35.79 8.53
C ALA A 443 -48.31 35.06 8.01
N ASN A 444 -49.35 34.95 8.84
CA ASN A 444 -50.55 34.18 8.53
C ASN A 444 -51.53 34.89 7.60
N ASN A 445 -51.22 36.08 7.06
CA ASN A 445 -52.16 36.75 6.14
C ASN A 445 -51.56 37.87 5.27
N SER A 446 -50.41 37.64 4.63
CA SER A 446 -50.02 38.47 3.49
C SER A 446 -50.33 37.69 2.22
N ASP A 447 -51.41 38.06 1.52
CA ASP A 447 -51.81 37.41 0.28
C ASP A 447 -50.64 37.48 -0.72
N LYS A 448 -50.06 36.31 -1.02
CA LYS A 448 -49.09 36.14 -2.09
C LYS A 448 -49.86 36.10 -3.39
N VAL A 449 -49.55 37.03 -4.29
CA VAL A 449 -50.20 37.12 -5.60
C VAL A 449 -49.14 36.99 -6.68
N CYS A 450 -49.37 36.10 -7.64
CA CYS A 450 -48.56 35.99 -8.86
C CYS A 450 -48.66 37.28 -9.67
N ALA A 451 -47.50 37.88 -9.96
CA ALA A 451 -47.40 39.13 -10.72
C ALA A 451 -47.28 38.89 -12.24
N GLU A 452 -46.95 37.66 -12.66
CA GLU A 452 -46.69 37.31 -14.06
C GLU A 452 -47.61 36.18 -14.55
N ASP A 453 -48.74 36.54 -15.17
CA ASP A 453 -49.70 35.61 -15.78
C ASP A 453 -49.98 35.93 -17.27
N PRO A 454 -49.01 35.73 -18.18
CA PRO A 454 -49.18 36.11 -19.58
C PRO A 454 -50.33 35.41 -20.31
N ASN A 455 -50.72 34.20 -19.86
CA ASN A 455 -51.77 33.38 -20.48
C ASN A 455 -53.00 33.17 -19.58
N GLY A 456 -53.07 33.79 -18.39
CA GLY A 456 -54.20 33.69 -17.47
C GLY A 456 -54.45 32.31 -16.82
N TYR A 457 -53.53 31.34 -16.98
CA TYR A 457 -53.70 29.98 -16.43
C TYR A 457 -53.75 29.95 -14.90
N VAL A 458 -52.94 30.74 -14.19
CA VAL A 458 -52.94 30.77 -12.72
C VAL A 458 -54.24 31.37 -12.20
N ALA A 459 -54.74 32.45 -12.81
CA ALA A 459 -56.04 33.03 -12.48
C ALA A 459 -57.20 32.04 -12.69
N GLY A 460 -57.13 31.21 -13.75
CA GLY A 460 -58.08 30.11 -13.96
C GLY A 460 -58.02 29.06 -12.86
N ILE A 461 -56.81 28.63 -12.49
CA ILE A 461 -56.58 27.69 -11.39
C ILE A 461 -57.09 28.25 -10.06
N ARG A 462 -56.84 29.53 -9.77
CA ARG A 462 -57.32 30.23 -8.57
C ARG A 462 -58.85 30.26 -8.50
N LYS A 463 -59.52 30.55 -9.62
CA LYS A 463 -60.99 30.52 -9.69
C LYS A 463 -61.55 29.12 -9.37
N ILE A 464 -60.93 28.08 -9.92
CA ILE A 464 -61.35 26.68 -9.65
C ILE A 464 -61.19 26.36 -8.16
N PHE A 465 -60.05 26.68 -7.56
CA PHE A 465 -59.83 26.42 -6.14
C PHE A 465 -60.77 27.24 -5.22
N ASN A 466 -61.04 28.50 -5.56
CA ASN A 466 -61.97 29.33 -4.79
C ASN A 466 -63.42 28.81 -4.89
N SER A 467 -63.87 28.38 -6.08
CA SER A 467 -65.19 27.74 -6.22
C SER A 467 -65.30 26.43 -5.43
N SER A 468 -64.25 25.62 -5.39
CA SER A 468 -64.24 24.39 -4.59
C SER A 468 -64.14 24.64 -3.09
N ALA A 469 -63.53 25.75 -2.65
CA ALA A 469 -63.47 26.14 -1.25
C ALA A 469 -64.83 26.65 -0.74
N GLU A 470 -65.59 27.37 -1.57
CA GLU A 470 -66.94 27.84 -1.25
C GLU A 470 -67.94 26.70 -1.13
N GLU A 471 -67.91 25.70 -2.02
CA GLU A 471 -68.77 24.50 -1.95
C GLU A 471 -68.53 23.66 -0.67
N ASN A 472 -67.25 23.44 -0.30
CA ASN A 472 -66.90 22.74 0.94
C ASN A 472 -67.24 23.55 2.21
N GLY A 473 -67.34 24.88 2.11
CA GLY A 473 -67.79 25.77 3.17
C GLY A 473 -69.29 25.72 3.41
N SER A 474 -70.10 25.56 2.35
CA SER A 474 -71.55 25.38 2.45
C SER A 474 -71.94 24.03 3.06
N GLU A 475 -71.29 22.93 2.67
CA GLU A 475 -71.59 21.59 3.22
C GLU A 475 -71.28 21.47 4.74
N LYS A 476 -70.31 22.22 5.24
CA LYS A 476 -70.00 22.29 6.68
C LYS A 476 -70.99 23.14 7.48
N LYS A 477 -71.61 24.17 6.89
CA LYS A 477 -72.66 24.97 7.54
C LYS A 477 -73.97 24.20 7.67
N ASP A 478 -74.35 23.44 6.65
CA ASP A 478 -75.60 22.66 6.65
C ASP A 478 -75.58 21.48 7.65
N LYS A 479 -74.39 20.95 7.99
CA LYS A 479 -74.23 19.95 9.06
C LYS A 479 -74.20 20.55 10.47
N ALA A 480 -73.71 21.77 10.63
CA ALA A 480 -73.68 22.44 11.94
C ALA A 480 -75.05 22.97 12.38
N GLU A 481 -75.98 23.22 11.44
CA GLU A 481 -77.33 23.70 11.77
C GLU A 481 -78.32 22.58 12.14
N LYS A 482 -77.94 21.31 11.96
CA LYS A 482 -78.74 20.13 12.36
C LYS A 482 -78.47 19.61 13.78
N GLU A 483 -77.50 20.17 14.50
CA GLU A 483 -77.22 19.85 15.91
C GLU A 483 -77.43 21.09 16.81
N LYS A 484 -78.65 21.65 16.81
CA LYS A 484 -79.14 22.44 17.94
C LYS A 484 -80.10 21.55 18.75
N PRO A 485 -79.85 21.26 20.04
CA PRO A 485 -80.80 20.57 20.87
C PRO A 485 -82.00 21.50 21.12
N GLY A 486 -83.18 21.05 20.69
CA GLY A 486 -84.44 21.67 21.07
C GLY A 486 -84.62 21.61 22.58
N SER A 487 -85.05 22.75 23.12
CA SER A 487 -85.50 23.00 24.49
C SER A 487 -86.51 21.99 25.03
#